data_AF-A0A8H8BX28-F1
#
_entry.id   AF-A0A8H8BX28-F1
#
_cell.length_a   1.000
_cell.length_b   1.000
_cell.length_c   1.000
_cell.angle_alpha   90.00
_cell.angle_beta   90.00
_cell.angle_gamma   90.00
#
_symmetry.space_group_name_H-M   'P 1'
#
loop_
_entity.id
_entity.type
_entity.pdbx_description
1 polymer ?
#
loop_
_entity_poly.entity_id
_entity_poly.type
_entity_poly.pdbx_seq_one_letter_code
_entity_poly.pdbx_strand_id
1 'polypeptide(L)'
;MAVKTLEVRPLQAPNPTSAVDFGVEIYNADLENLSEADFQTIRNALYHSHVVVLKNQASLSAKAQFELTKRFDPTSESYGHGKTLDAKRSVLHPDLKTIPHQPQVQVIGNGLY
;
A
#
# COMPACT_ATOMS: atom_id res chain seq x y z
N MET A 1 8.70 22.98 6.99
CA MET A 1 7.30 22.65 7.33
C MET A 1 7.29 21.83 8.61
N ALA A 2 6.30 21.98 9.48
CA ALA A 2 6.26 21.20 10.73
C ALA A 2 6.07 19.71 10.40
N VAL A 3 6.95 18.85 10.90
CA VAL A 3 6.78 17.39 10.83
C VAL A 3 5.56 17.06 11.68
N LYS A 4 4.51 16.55 11.03
CA LYS A 4 3.32 16.06 11.74
C LYS A 4 3.58 14.62 12.15
N THR A 5 3.32 14.31 13.41
CA THR A 5 3.41 12.95 13.93
C THR A 5 2.37 12.06 13.24
N LEU A 6 2.76 10.83 12.93
CA LEU A 6 1.86 9.80 12.41
C LEU A 6 0.75 9.51 13.45
N GLU A 7 -0.49 9.44 12.97
CA GLU A 7 -1.66 9.19 13.83
C GLU A 7 -2.41 7.94 13.37
N VAL A 8 -2.68 7.01 14.28
CA VAL A 8 -3.44 5.77 14.03
C VAL A 8 -4.81 5.88 14.68
N ARG A 9 -5.88 5.61 13.91
CA ARG A 9 -7.27 5.68 14.37
C ARG A 9 -8.03 4.42 13.96
N PRO A 10 -8.83 3.79 14.82
CA PRO A 10 -9.70 2.69 14.41
C PRO A 10 -10.62 3.09 13.25
N LEU A 11 -10.89 2.16 12.33
CA LEU A 11 -11.95 2.37 11.34
C LEU A 11 -13.29 2.52 12.06
N GLN A 12 -14.11 3.45 11.58
CA GLN A 12 -15.43 3.66 12.16
C GLN A 12 -16.30 2.42 11.90
N ALA A 13 -16.88 1.89 12.98
CA ALA A 13 -17.84 0.81 12.89
C ALA A 13 -19.04 1.24 12.00
N PRO A 14 -19.53 0.35 11.12
CA PRO A 14 -20.60 0.70 10.17
C PRO A 14 -21.93 1.06 10.86
N ASN A 15 -22.14 0.60 12.09
CA ASN A 15 -23.28 0.95 12.94
C ASN A 15 -22.97 0.63 14.42
N PRO A 16 -23.74 1.18 15.39
CA PRO A 16 -23.47 1.02 16.83
C PRO A 16 -23.52 -0.42 17.36
N THR A 17 -24.17 -1.33 16.65
CA THR A 17 -24.29 -2.76 17.03
C THR A 17 -23.25 -3.65 16.37
N SER A 18 -22.38 -3.07 15.53
CA SER A 18 -21.36 -3.83 14.84
C SER A 18 -20.30 -4.33 15.82
N ALA A 19 -19.98 -5.61 15.74
CA ALA A 19 -18.89 -6.24 16.50
C ALA A 19 -17.54 -6.19 15.76
N VAL A 20 -17.45 -5.44 14.66
CA VAL A 20 -16.20 -5.28 13.91
C VAL A 20 -15.16 -4.57 14.78
N ASP A 21 -14.02 -5.22 14.97
CA ASP A 21 -12.92 -4.80 15.84
C ASP A 21 -11.57 -4.69 15.10
N PHE A 22 -11.58 -4.86 13.78
CA PHE A 22 -10.40 -4.76 12.93
C PHE A 22 -10.41 -3.49 12.09
N GLY A 23 -9.21 -3.11 11.65
CA GLY A 23 -8.98 -2.04 10.71
C GLY A 23 -8.67 -0.70 11.34
N VAL A 24 -7.70 0.00 10.77
CA VAL A 24 -7.31 1.37 11.17
C VAL A 24 -7.08 2.27 9.97
N GLU A 25 -7.29 3.56 10.16
CA GLU A 25 -6.79 4.63 9.29
C GLU A 25 -5.52 5.22 9.90
N ILE A 26 -4.51 5.46 9.06
CA ILE A 26 -3.28 6.13 9.47
C ILE A 26 -3.15 7.45 8.69
N TYR A 27 -2.95 8.52 9.43
CA TYR A 27 -2.78 9.88 8.92
C TYR A 27 -1.33 10.33 9.08
N ASN A 28 -0.95 11.32 8.26
CA ASN A 28 0.36 12.00 8.31
C ASN A 28 1.57 11.10 8.05
N ALA A 29 1.40 9.90 7.48
CA ALA A 29 2.53 9.10 7.01
C ALA A 29 3.15 9.72 5.75
N ASP A 30 4.42 10.10 5.83
CA ASP A 30 5.25 10.45 4.67
C ASP A 30 5.86 9.17 4.10
N LEU A 31 5.20 8.59 3.10
CA LEU A 31 5.67 7.35 2.47
C LEU A 31 6.84 7.57 1.51
N GLU A 32 7.03 8.80 1.02
CA GLU A 32 8.19 9.15 0.17
C GLU A 32 9.49 9.15 1.00
N ASN A 33 9.40 9.49 2.29
CA ASN A 33 10.54 9.57 3.20
C ASN A 33 10.27 8.81 4.51
N LEU A 34 9.79 7.57 4.40
CA LEU A 34 9.32 6.82 5.55
C LEU A 34 10.46 6.51 6.53
N SER A 35 10.36 7.00 7.77
CA SER A 35 11.32 6.66 8.82
C SER A 35 11.17 5.20 9.26
N GLU A 36 12.18 4.62 9.90
CA GLU A 36 12.08 3.26 10.45
C GLU A 36 11.03 3.19 11.58
N ALA A 37 10.94 4.23 12.42
CA ALA A 37 9.96 4.30 13.51
C ALA A 37 8.51 4.34 12.98
N ASP A 38 8.26 5.13 11.94
CA ASP A 38 6.94 5.18 11.30
C ASP A 38 6.61 3.87 10.60
N PHE A 39 7.60 3.26 9.93
CA PHE A 39 7.41 1.94 9.32
C PHE A 39 7.03 0.89 10.37
N GLN A 40 7.71 0.83 11.51
CA GLN A 40 7.36 -0.11 12.59
C GLN A 40 5.94 0.16 13.13
N THR A 41 5.53 1.43 13.21
CA THR A 41 4.16 1.78 13.61
C THR A 41 3.13 1.27 12.61
N ILE A 42 3.35 1.48 11.31
CA ILE A 42 2.47 0.98 10.24
C ILE A 42 2.44 -0.55 10.23
N ARG A 43 3.61 -1.19 10.32
CA ARG A 43 3.76 -2.65 10.33
C ARG A 43 3.00 -3.26 11.50
N ASN A 44 3.20 -2.73 12.71
CA ASN A 44 2.49 -3.21 13.90
C ASN A 44 0.98 -3.01 13.78
N ALA A 45 0.54 -1.84 13.32
CA ALA A 45 -0.88 -1.59 13.06
C ALA A 45 -1.48 -2.59 12.07
N LEU A 46 -0.77 -2.92 10.98
CA LEU A 46 -1.23 -3.91 10.01
C LEU A 46 -1.38 -5.31 10.63
N TYR A 47 -0.40 -5.78 11.38
CA TYR A 47 -0.46 -7.13 11.95
C TYR A 47 -1.47 -7.26 13.10
N HIS A 48 -1.77 -6.19 13.84
CA HIS A 48 -2.74 -6.22 14.94
C HIS A 48 -4.17 -5.90 14.48
N SER A 49 -4.34 -5.00 13.52
CA SER A 49 -5.65 -4.55 13.06
C SER A 49 -6.04 -5.13 11.71
N HIS A 50 -5.20 -5.97 11.09
CA HIS A 50 -5.41 -6.72 9.84
C HIS A 50 -5.56 -5.88 8.55
N VAL A 51 -6.14 -4.68 8.64
CA VAL A 51 -6.37 -3.76 7.53
C VAL A 51 -5.89 -2.38 7.93
N VAL A 52 -5.14 -1.73 7.04
CA VAL A 52 -4.66 -0.36 7.23
C VAL A 52 -5.04 0.47 6.02
N VAL A 53 -5.60 1.66 6.27
CA VAL A 53 -5.85 2.67 5.24
C VAL A 53 -4.89 3.84 5.48
N LEU A 54 -3.88 3.99 4.62
CA LEU A 54 -2.98 5.13 4.65
C LEU A 54 -3.65 6.32 3.94
N LYS A 55 -3.99 7.38 4.69
CA LYS A 55 -4.74 8.53 4.16
C LYS A 55 -3.81 9.54 3.48
N ASN A 56 -4.38 10.34 2.58
CA ASN A 56 -3.74 11.47 1.89
C ASN A 56 -2.54 11.11 0.97
N GLN A 57 -2.60 9.95 0.31
CA GLN A 57 -1.53 9.43 -0.56
C GLN A 57 -1.78 9.66 -2.06
N ALA A 58 -2.57 10.70 -2.43
CA ALA A 58 -2.98 10.94 -3.81
C ALA A 58 -1.81 11.24 -4.78
N SER A 59 -0.68 11.71 -4.24
CA SER A 59 0.53 12.03 -5.00
C SER A 59 1.67 11.03 -4.76
N LEU A 60 1.36 9.84 -4.23
CA LEU A 60 2.37 8.82 -3.93
C LEU A 60 3.05 8.35 -5.23
N SER A 61 4.37 8.38 -5.24
CA SER A 61 5.16 7.90 -6.36
C SER A 61 5.16 6.37 -6.44
N ALA A 62 5.28 5.84 -7.66
CA ALA A 62 5.47 4.41 -7.88
C ALA A 62 6.70 3.87 -7.14
N LYS A 63 7.76 4.69 -7.05
CA LYS A 63 8.97 4.37 -6.29
C LYS A 63 8.65 4.17 -4.81
N ALA A 64 7.99 5.12 -4.16
CA ALA A 64 7.64 5.02 -2.74
C ALA A 64 6.71 3.83 -2.46
N GLN A 65 5.74 3.56 -3.34
CA GLN A 65 4.89 2.37 -3.26
C GLN A 65 5.72 1.08 -3.31
N PHE A 66 6.68 1.00 -4.22
CA PHE A 66 7.58 -0.15 -4.33
C PHE A 66 8.49 -0.29 -3.09
N GLU A 67 9.08 0.81 -2.63
CA GLU A 67 9.95 0.80 -1.44
C GLU A 67 9.19 0.36 -0.18
N LEU A 68 7.96 0.82 0.04
CA LEU A 68 7.12 0.34 1.12
C LEU A 68 6.88 -1.18 1.03
N THR A 69 6.60 -1.68 -0.18
CA THR A 69 6.43 -3.12 -0.43
C THR A 69 7.70 -3.90 -0.04
N LYS A 70 8.88 -3.40 -0.42
CA LYS A 70 10.17 -4.03 -0.09
C LYS A 70 10.46 -4.06 1.41
N ARG A 71 9.94 -3.11 2.18
CA ARG A 71 10.09 -3.15 3.65
C ARG A 71 9.27 -4.28 4.29
N PHE A 72 8.13 -4.64 3.70
CA PHE A 72 7.35 -5.80 4.14
C PHE A 72 7.91 -7.13 3.62
N ASP A 73 8.34 -7.16 2.36
CA ASP A 73 8.96 -8.32 1.73
C ASP A 73 10.15 -7.90 0.86
N PRO A 74 11.38 -8.02 1.38
CA PRO A 74 12.59 -7.68 0.63
C PRO A 74 12.83 -8.55 -0.61
N THR A 75 12.11 -9.66 -0.79
CA THR A 75 12.24 -10.55 -1.95
C THR A 75 11.21 -10.27 -3.04
N SER A 76 10.24 -9.40 -2.78
CA SER A 76 9.25 -8.97 -3.77
C SER A 76 9.94 -8.16 -4.88
N GLU A 77 9.96 -8.71 -6.11
CA GLU A 77 10.60 -8.08 -7.27
C GLU A 77 9.63 -7.89 -8.44
N SER A 78 8.48 -8.56 -8.41
CA SER A 78 7.52 -8.57 -9.50
C SER A 78 6.08 -8.67 -8.98
N TYR A 79 5.15 -8.03 -9.68
CA TYR A 79 3.73 -8.25 -9.48
C TYR A 79 3.31 -9.65 -9.95
N GLY A 80 2.60 -10.41 -9.11
CA GLY A 80 2.05 -11.74 -9.43
C GLY A 80 2.64 -12.89 -8.61
N HIS A 81 2.18 -14.11 -8.89
CA HIS A 81 2.57 -15.32 -8.15
C HIS A 81 3.66 -16.12 -8.87
N GLY A 82 4.90 -15.63 -8.85
CA GLY A 82 6.06 -16.36 -9.37
C GLY A 82 5.84 -16.97 -10.78
N LYS A 83 6.14 -18.26 -10.96
CA LYS A 83 6.00 -18.98 -12.24
C LYS A 83 4.53 -19.29 -12.61
N THR A 84 3.65 -18.29 -12.66
CA THR A 84 2.31 -18.48 -13.23
C THR A 84 2.28 -18.08 -14.70
N LEU A 85 2.01 -19.10 -15.53
CA LEU A 85 1.29 -19.10 -16.81
C LEU A 85 1.32 -17.77 -17.56
N ASP A 86 2.29 -17.66 -18.49
CA ASP A 86 2.23 -16.88 -19.72
C ASP A 86 1.33 -15.64 -19.61
N ALA A 87 1.87 -14.53 -19.08
CA ALA A 87 1.13 -13.32 -18.67
C ALA A 87 0.05 -12.85 -19.68
N LYS A 88 0.23 -13.19 -20.95
CA LYS A 88 -0.73 -13.03 -22.06
C LYS A 88 -2.08 -13.71 -21.88
N ARG A 89 -2.18 -14.74 -21.01
CA ARG A 89 -3.40 -15.49 -20.70
C ARG A 89 -4.15 -14.92 -19.50
N SER A 90 -3.56 -13.95 -18.80
CA SER A 90 -4.26 -13.27 -17.70
C SER A 90 -5.41 -12.43 -18.25
N VAL A 91 -6.57 -12.51 -17.61
CA VAL A 91 -7.73 -11.63 -17.90
C VAL A 91 -7.34 -10.15 -17.74
N LEU A 92 -6.35 -9.86 -16.88
CA LEU A 92 -5.86 -8.52 -16.62
C LEU A 92 -4.83 -8.03 -17.64
N HIS A 93 -4.29 -8.91 -18.49
CA HIS A 93 -3.26 -8.55 -19.47
C HIS A 93 -3.56 -7.28 -20.32
N PRO A 94 -4.77 -7.07 -20.88
CA PRO A 94 -5.05 -5.87 -21.66
C PRO A 94 -4.96 -4.57 -20.84
N ASP A 95 -5.30 -4.65 -19.55
CA ASP A 95 -5.47 -3.50 -18.66
C ASP A 95 -4.27 -3.26 -17.74
N LEU A 96 -3.33 -4.21 -17.67
CA LEU A 96 -2.09 -4.07 -16.90
C LEU A 96 -1.07 -3.24 -17.68
N LYS A 97 -0.79 -2.04 -17.18
CA LYS A 97 0.26 -1.16 -17.71
C LYS A 97 1.41 -1.09 -16.71
N THR A 98 2.60 -1.49 -17.15
CA THR A 98 3.83 -1.38 -16.36
C THR A 98 4.33 0.06 -16.38
N ILE A 99 4.71 0.62 -15.22
CA ILE A 99 5.26 1.97 -15.11
C ILE A 99 6.71 1.97 -15.65
N PRO A 100 7.05 2.69 -16.73
CA PRO A 100 8.35 2.58 -17.39
C PRO A 100 9.56 2.90 -16.49
N HIS A 101 9.41 3.87 -15.59
CA HIS A 101 10.47 4.29 -14.67
C HIS A 101 10.48 3.51 -13.35
N GLN A 102 9.48 2.66 -13.09
CA GLN A 102 9.42 1.75 -11.95
C GLN A 102 8.70 0.44 -12.33
N PRO A 103 9.34 -0.47 -13.08
CA PRO A 103 8.67 -1.61 -13.70
C PRO A 103 8.05 -2.64 -12.74
N GLN A 104 8.41 -2.61 -11.46
CA GLN A 104 7.83 -3.45 -10.41
C GLN A 104 6.40 -3.01 -10.03
N VAL A 105 5.98 -1.82 -10.44
CA VAL A 105 4.64 -1.29 -10.20
C VAL A 105 3.84 -1.29 -11.49
N GLN A 106 2.59 -1.71 -11.38
CA GLN A 106 1.64 -1.79 -12.49
C GLN A 106 0.37 -1.02 -12.15
N VAL A 107 -0.16 -0.31 -13.14
CA VAL A 107 -1.49 0.29 -13.09
C VAL A 107 -2.46 -0.66 -13.76
N ILE A 108 -3.58 -0.94 -13.08
CA ILE A 108 -4.70 -1.71 -13.65
C ILE A 108 -5.78 -0.71 -14.09
N GLY A 109 -6.12 -0.74 -15.37
CA GLY A 109 -7.14 0.12 -15.97
C GLY A 109 -6.56 1.42 -16.56
N ASN A 110 -7.35 2.49 -16.54
CA ASN A 110 -7.08 3.74 -17.27
C ASN A 110 -6.45 4.85 -16.40
N GLY A 111 -5.79 4.50 -15.31
CA GLY A 111 -5.09 5.47 -14.46
C GLY A 111 -3.88 6.08 -15.16
N LEU A 112 -3.49 7.28 -14.72
CA LEU A 112 -2.26 7.95 -15.15
C LEU A 112 -1.14 7.62 -14.15
N TYR A 113 0.10 7.51 -14.65
CA TYR A 113 1.33 7.27 -13.89
C TYR A 113 2.49 8.08 -14.44
#